data_AF-A0A535A209-F1
#
_entry.id   AF-A0A535A209-F1
#
_cell.length_a   1.000
_cell.length_b   1.000
_cell.length_c   1.000
_cell.angle_alpha   90.00
_cell.angle_beta   90.00
_cell.angle_gamma   90.00
#
_symmetry.space_group_name_H-M   'P 1'
#
loop_
_entity.id
_entity.type
_entity.pdbx_description
1 polymer ?
#
loop_
_entity_poly.entity_id
_entity_poly.type
_entity_poly.pdbx_seq_one_letter_code
_entity_poly.pdbx_strand_id
1 'polypeptide(L)'
;MRRQMPPRAFALVVAVAVAAAVAPAHAKKTKHTPCAGHFLLDSGESLVTNASSTAADALEVAGKQVTIGGTCVKRASLHTTRTGWRLQARWSSCGDLSRIRFTATIGFDCQKLTGTLRAKHKTRRRFTAHLSGCDTGSVSYASTWDAIQKTIFVRHDCANVLCHGGPPTPLNGELDLRPDVAYKNLVQTASFEVPSLYRITPGDERRSYLWLKLLAKTDPARLPNYLPPGVQVLQAPMPNNNTTLTKDELEVVRQWIYATAPETGTVSGTQTALNACLPPAAPIIAIPLDPPAPDKGLQFTMPPWHLEAKSQHELCFATYYDFTDKVPAEFKIPAGYLTNGCFDPNGCFTWDAQTLRQDPQSHHLILNLFAGAVSQIHDPAFGAWTCIGGDKDGQTCEPTDLTSCGSGICRSQLRETFACIGYGPAVPGLPFNYFAIGGAQKAQSEVDFAPAVWAPTPLRGILFWNPHAFNLTDQNTMMHGWLNYYFAADRQYLVHGIFDINHIFAASGIQPYHTGTVCADYTFGNDAFGGFKSPQQAQLFSLSSHTHRHGQHFWITDPQHGD
;
A
#
# COMPACT_ATOMS: atom_id res chain seq x y z
N MET A 1 57.72 63.56 69.81
CA MET A 1 56.55 62.69 70.08
C MET A 1 56.52 61.57 69.03
N ARG A 2 57.03 60.41 69.43
CA ARG A 2 56.82 59.09 68.82
C ARG A 2 56.00 58.30 69.84
N ARG A 3 55.04 57.48 69.41
CA ARG A 3 54.67 56.25 70.13
C ARG A 3 54.35 55.16 69.11
N GLN A 4 55.26 54.19 69.06
CA GLN A 4 55.03 52.82 68.61
C GLN A 4 54.30 52.06 69.72
N MET A 5 53.49 51.05 69.36
CA MET A 5 53.10 49.92 70.21
C MET A 5 52.63 48.73 69.32
N PRO A 6 52.65 47.47 69.82
CA PRO A 6 53.34 46.34 69.19
C PRO A 6 52.39 45.26 68.61
N PRO A 7 52.90 44.17 67.97
CA PRO A 7 52.06 43.18 67.30
C PRO A 7 51.45 42.18 68.31
N ARG A 8 50.19 41.81 68.11
CA ARG A 8 49.51 40.76 68.87
C ARG A 8 49.40 39.50 68.04
N ALA A 9 50.00 38.43 68.55
CA ALA A 9 49.87 37.06 68.06
C ALA A 9 48.41 36.60 68.12
N PHE A 10 47.88 36.09 67.01
CA PHE A 10 46.62 35.36 66.99
C PHE A 10 46.92 33.86 67.16
N ALA A 11 46.49 33.32 68.30
CA ALA A 11 46.51 31.91 68.61
C ALA A 11 45.50 31.15 67.74
N LEU A 12 45.96 30.06 67.13
CA LEU A 12 45.16 29.10 66.38
C LEU A 12 44.39 28.23 67.39
N VAL A 13 43.09 28.49 67.57
CA VAL A 13 42.19 27.60 68.33
C VAL A 13 41.57 26.61 67.36
N VAL A 14 42.02 25.36 67.43
CA VAL A 14 41.40 24.22 66.74
C VAL A 14 40.13 23.84 67.50
N ALA A 15 38.97 24.24 66.97
CA ALA A 15 37.68 23.77 67.43
C ALA A 15 37.35 22.42 66.76
N VAL A 16 37.36 21.35 67.55
CA VAL A 16 36.89 20.02 67.14
C VAL A 16 35.36 20.06 67.03
N ALA A 17 34.86 20.15 65.80
CA ALA A 17 33.44 19.99 65.51
C ALA A 17 33.06 18.51 65.53
N VAL A 18 32.31 18.10 66.55
CA VAL A 18 31.66 16.79 66.61
C VAL A 18 30.56 16.75 65.56
N ALA A 19 30.80 16.05 64.45
CA ALA A 19 29.79 15.77 63.44
C ALA A 19 28.78 14.75 64.00
N ALA A 20 27.66 15.23 64.52
CA ALA A 20 26.48 14.40 64.73
C ALA A 20 25.90 14.04 63.36
N ALA A 21 26.11 12.79 62.94
CA ALA A 21 25.50 12.24 61.73
C ALA A 21 23.99 12.12 61.92
N VAL A 22 23.24 13.14 61.49
CA VAL A 22 21.81 13.01 61.25
C VAL A 22 21.67 12.22 59.94
N ALA A 23 21.47 10.92 60.06
CA ALA A 23 21.13 10.08 58.92
C ALA A 23 19.85 10.64 58.27
N PRO A 24 19.80 10.86 56.94
CA PRO A 24 18.56 11.21 56.28
C PRO A 24 17.57 10.07 56.50
N ALA A 25 16.41 10.40 57.07
CA ALA A 25 15.31 9.47 57.21
C ALA A 25 15.10 8.75 55.87
N HIS A 26 15.21 7.42 55.89
CA HIS A 26 14.97 6.60 54.71
C HIS A 26 13.59 6.92 54.15
N ALA A 27 13.55 7.69 53.07
CA ALA A 27 12.35 7.85 52.26
C ALA A 27 11.84 6.45 51.93
N LYS A 28 10.61 6.14 52.36
CA LYS A 28 9.93 4.90 51.97
C LYS A 28 10.05 4.77 50.46
N LYS A 29 10.67 3.68 49.98
CA LYS A 29 10.69 3.36 48.54
C LYS A 29 9.26 3.45 48.03
N THR A 30 9.00 4.42 47.16
CA THR A 30 7.72 4.54 46.46
C THR A 30 7.45 3.21 45.77
N LYS A 31 6.37 2.53 46.18
CA LYS A 31 5.94 1.31 45.51
C LYS A 31 5.39 1.70 44.14
N HIS A 32 6.18 1.53 43.09
CA HIS A 32 5.71 1.73 41.72
C HIS A 32 4.75 0.59 41.34
N THR A 33 3.52 0.95 40.95
CA THR A 33 2.51 0.00 40.45
C THR A 33 2.91 -0.51 39.07
N PRO A 34 2.94 -1.84 38.82
CA PRO A 34 3.28 -2.40 37.51
C PRO A 34 2.44 -1.80 36.38
N CYS A 35 3.09 -1.46 35.27
CA CYS A 35 2.39 -0.98 34.07
C CYS A 35 1.43 -2.03 33.53
N ALA A 36 0.30 -1.55 33.03
CA ALA A 36 -0.59 -2.30 32.16
C ALA A 36 -0.89 -1.46 30.91
N GLY A 37 -1.09 -2.12 29.77
CA GLY A 37 -1.42 -1.49 28.50
C GLY A 37 -0.92 -2.29 27.30
N HIS A 38 -1.35 -1.87 26.12
CA HIS A 38 -0.93 -2.39 24.83
C HIS A 38 0.31 -1.61 24.39
N PHE A 39 1.41 -2.29 24.11
CA PHE A 39 2.63 -1.70 23.61
C PHE A 39 2.77 -2.04 22.12
N LEU A 40 2.76 -1.02 21.28
CA LEU A 40 2.92 -1.15 19.83
C LEU A 40 4.41 -1.24 19.50
N LEU A 41 4.80 -2.23 18.68
CA LEU A 41 6.18 -2.37 18.19
C LEU A 41 6.49 -1.26 17.17
N ASP A 42 7.78 -0.95 17.00
CA ASP A 42 8.23 -0.02 15.95
C ASP A 42 7.84 -0.56 14.55
N SER A 43 7.60 0.36 13.61
CA SER A 43 7.08 0.05 12.27
C SER A 43 7.87 -1.08 11.57
N GLY A 44 7.14 -2.11 11.10
CA GLY A 44 7.70 -3.25 10.37
C GLY A 44 8.15 -4.44 11.23
N GLU A 45 8.06 -4.37 12.56
CA GLU A 45 8.45 -5.46 13.45
C GLU A 45 7.27 -6.34 13.91
N SER A 46 7.23 -7.63 13.53
CA SER A 46 6.19 -8.57 14.01
C SER A 46 6.75 -9.70 14.85
N LEU A 47 6.39 -9.86 16.13
CA LEU A 47 7.05 -10.83 17.03
C LEU A 47 6.70 -12.31 16.79
N VAL A 48 5.54 -12.61 16.22
CA VAL A 48 5.07 -13.97 15.92
C VAL A 48 4.34 -13.92 14.59
N THR A 49 4.62 -14.86 13.68
CA THR A 49 3.82 -15.02 12.45
C THR A 49 2.87 -16.20 12.61
N ASN A 50 1.76 -16.22 11.86
CA ASN A 50 0.74 -17.28 11.91
C ASN A 50 0.10 -17.53 13.30
N ALA A 51 0.11 -16.52 14.18
CA ALA A 51 -0.80 -16.48 15.32
C ALA A 51 -2.21 -16.18 14.78
N SER A 52 -3.25 -16.82 15.32
CA SER A 52 -4.64 -16.76 14.82
C SER A 52 -5.33 -15.39 14.94
N SER A 53 -4.59 -14.31 15.18
CA SER A 53 -5.10 -12.93 15.16
C SER A 53 -4.34 -12.04 14.20
N THR A 54 -5.08 -11.11 13.60
CA THR A 54 -4.65 -10.06 12.67
C THR A 54 -4.46 -8.71 13.38
N ALA A 55 -4.42 -8.68 14.71
CA ALA A 55 -4.11 -7.47 15.45
C ALA A 55 -2.65 -7.07 15.16
N ALA A 56 -2.47 -5.83 14.68
CA ALA A 56 -1.16 -5.24 14.43
C ALA A 56 -0.20 -5.53 15.57
N ASP A 57 1.07 -5.77 15.21
CA ASP A 57 2.32 -5.80 15.97
C ASP A 57 2.28 -5.19 17.41
N ALA A 58 1.49 -5.80 18.29
CA ALA A 58 1.22 -5.30 19.63
C ALA A 58 1.51 -6.37 20.70
N LEU A 59 2.04 -5.88 21.81
CA LEU A 59 2.35 -6.62 23.02
C LEU A 59 1.45 -6.09 24.14
N GLU A 60 0.47 -6.87 24.56
CA GLU A 60 -0.36 -6.50 25.70
C GLU A 60 0.32 -6.95 27.00
N VAL A 61 0.33 -6.05 27.98
CA VAL A 61 0.77 -6.35 29.35
C VAL A 61 -0.37 -6.02 30.29
N ALA A 62 -0.89 -7.03 30.99
CA ALA A 62 -1.92 -6.88 32.03
C ALA A 62 -1.40 -7.46 33.35
N GLY A 63 -0.73 -6.64 34.14
CA GLY A 63 -0.10 -7.05 35.39
C GLY A 63 1.02 -8.08 35.19
N LYS A 64 0.72 -9.37 35.43
CA LYS A 64 1.66 -10.49 35.19
C LYS A 64 1.33 -11.28 33.92
N GLN A 65 0.37 -10.84 33.13
CA GLN A 65 0.01 -11.48 31.86
C GLN A 65 0.65 -10.72 30.71
N VAL A 66 1.16 -11.47 29.74
CA VAL A 66 1.74 -10.95 28.50
C VAL A 66 1.04 -11.65 27.35
N THR A 67 0.51 -10.87 26.41
CA THR A 67 -0.08 -11.37 25.15
C THR A 67 0.76 -10.86 23.99
N ILE A 68 1.25 -11.76 23.15
CA ILE A 68 1.98 -11.40 21.92
C ILE A 68 1.08 -11.69 20.71
N GLY A 69 0.93 -10.73 19.79
CA GLY A 69 0.18 -10.94 18.55
C GLY A 69 -1.27 -11.37 18.77
N GLY A 70 -1.90 -10.78 19.80
CA GLY A 70 -3.31 -10.98 20.18
C GLY A 70 -3.72 -12.38 20.69
N THR A 71 -2.92 -13.43 20.49
CA THR A 71 -3.29 -14.81 20.88
C THR A 71 -2.31 -15.49 21.82
N CYS A 72 -1.04 -15.08 21.83
CA CYS A 72 0.00 -15.75 22.61
C CYS A 72 -0.02 -15.30 24.07
N VAL A 73 -1.03 -15.74 24.82
CA VAL A 73 -1.22 -15.36 26.22
C VAL A 73 -0.35 -16.22 27.14
N LYS A 74 0.43 -15.59 28.04
CA LYS A 74 1.15 -16.29 29.11
C LYS A 74 1.30 -15.45 30.36
N ARG A 75 1.27 -16.12 31.51
CA ARG A 75 1.71 -15.54 32.77
C ARG A 75 3.23 -15.41 32.79
N ALA A 76 3.71 -14.17 32.88
CA ALA A 76 5.10 -13.80 33.05
C ALA A 76 5.50 -13.74 34.54
N SER A 77 6.78 -13.97 34.82
CA SER A 77 7.38 -13.46 36.05
C SER A 77 7.65 -11.97 35.90
N LEU A 78 7.42 -11.22 36.98
CA LEU A 78 7.54 -9.77 37.03
C LEU A 78 8.47 -9.39 38.18
N HIS A 79 9.55 -8.67 37.87
CA HIS A 79 10.56 -8.24 38.84
C HIS A 79 10.84 -6.75 38.70
N THR A 80 10.84 -6.00 39.80
CA THR A 80 11.27 -4.60 39.79
C THR A 80 12.78 -4.52 39.59
N THR A 81 13.22 -3.60 38.74
CA THR A 81 14.63 -3.30 38.45
C THR A 81 14.96 -1.86 38.85
N ARG A 82 16.20 -1.41 38.64
CA ARG A 82 16.60 -0.02 38.93
C ARG A 82 15.87 1.02 38.06
N THR A 83 15.44 0.65 36.86
CA THR A 83 14.92 1.57 35.84
C THR A 83 13.51 1.23 35.36
N GLY A 84 12.82 0.30 36.02
CA GLY A 84 11.52 -0.17 35.56
C GLY A 84 11.17 -1.59 36.00
N TRP A 85 10.28 -2.27 35.28
CA TRP A 85 9.88 -3.64 35.54
C TRP A 85 10.36 -4.61 34.48
N ARG A 86 10.91 -5.75 34.89
CA ARG A 86 11.35 -6.84 34.02
C ARG A 86 10.30 -7.94 33.99
N LEU A 87 9.82 -8.24 32.79
CA LEU A 87 8.90 -9.33 32.48
C LEU A 87 9.65 -10.49 31.84
N GLN A 88 9.36 -11.72 32.25
CA GLN A 88 9.86 -12.92 31.57
C GLN A 88 8.77 -13.97 31.42
N ALA A 89 8.56 -14.43 30.20
CA ALA A 89 7.55 -15.44 29.88
C ALA A 89 8.14 -16.53 28.99
N ARG A 90 7.58 -17.73 29.08
CA ARG A 90 7.99 -18.89 28.27
C ARG A 90 6.78 -19.60 27.71
N TRP A 91 6.80 -19.89 26.41
CA TRP A 91 5.78 -20.69 25.73
C TRP A 91 6.40 -21.99 25.22
N SER A 92 5.63 -23.07 25.26
CA SER A 92 5.96 -24.31 24.57
C SER A 92 5.90 -24.11 23.05
N SER A 93 4.86 -23.42 22.59
CA SER A 93 4.66 -22.97 21.20
C SER A 93 3.67 -21.80 21.16
N CYS A 94 3.75 -20.99 20.11
CA CYS A 94 2.70 -20.04 19.70
C CYS A 94 2.97 -19.58 18.26
N GLY A 95 1.94 -19.58 17.41
CA GLY A 95 2.08 -19.30 15.98
C GLY A 95 3.13 -20.21 15.33
N ASP A 96 4.03 -19.63 14.54
CA ASP A 96 5.16 -20.31 13.89
C ASP A 96 6.35 -20.64 14.84
N LEU A 97 6.27 -20.27 16.12
CA LEU A 97 7.39 -20.36 17.06
C LEU A 97 7.20 -21.50 18.08
N SER A 98 8.32 -22.17 18.42
CA SER A 98 8.39 -23.17 19.49
C SER A 98 9.48 -22.84 20.52
N ARG A 99 9.30 -23.29 21.77
CA ARG A 99 10.18 -23.02 22.94
C ARG A 99 10.54 -21.54 23.09
N ILE A 100 9.52 -20.69 23.08
CA ILE A 100 9.66 -19.24 23.12
C ILE A 100 10.13 -18.81 24.51
N ARG A 101 11.12 -17.91 24.56
CA ARG A 101 11.59 -17.20 25.76
C ARG A 101 11.51 -15.71 25.48
N PHE A 102 10.61 -15.04 26.17
CA PHE A 102 10.43 -13.60 26.16
C PHE A 102 11.09 -12.98 27.37
N THR A 103 11.73 -11.84 27.18
CA THR A 103 12.21 -11.00 28.27
C THR A 103 12.08 -9.55 27.87
N ALA A 104 11.39 -8.74 28.65
CA ALA A 104 11.22 -7.32 28.40
C ALA A 104 11.47 -6.49 29.67
N THR A 105 11.84 -5.23 29.48
CA THR A 105 11.94 -4.21 30.52
C THR A 105 11.05 -3.05 30.14
N ILE A 106 10.10 -2.69 31.00
CA ILE A 106 9.22 -1.53 30.88
C ILE A 106 9.75 -0.42 31.77
N GLY A 107 9.96 0.79 31.25
CA GLY A 107 10.36 1.95 32.04
C GLY A 107 9.34 2.33 33.12
N PHE A 108 9.77 3.00 34.20
CA PHE A 108 8.84 3.45 35.27
C PHE A 108 7.78 4.45 34.80
N ASP A 109 8.00 5.11 33.66
CA ASP A 109 7.05 6.01 32.98
C ASP A 109 5.95 5.27 32.23
N CYS A 110 6.05 3.94 32.13
CA CYS A 110 5.17 3.09 31.34
C CYS A 110 5.11 3.43 29.84
N GLN A 111 6.00 4.26 29.31
CA GLN A 111 5.94 4.72 27.91
C GLN A 111 6.70 3.82 26.95
N LYS A 112 7.77 3.18 27.44
CA LYS A 112 8.68 2.40 26.60
C LYS A 112 8.94 1.02 27.18
N LEU A 113 8.87 0.04 26.30
CA LEU A 113 9.20 -1.35 26.56
C LEU A 113 10.34 -1.77 25.63
N THR A 114 11.40 -2.34 26.19
CA THR A 114 12.52 -2.90 25.41
C THR A 114 12.64 -4.38 25.72
N GLY A 115 12.66 -5.21 24.68
CA GLY A 115 12.56 -6.64 24.87
C GLY A 115 13.42 -7.46 23.95
N THR A 116 13.53 -8.74 24.30
CA THR A 116 14.12 -9.75 23.46
C THR A 116 13.27 -11.02 23.45
N LEU A 117 13.08 -11.56 22.25
CA LEU A 117 12.37 -12.82 22.00
C LEU A 117 13.38 -13.84 21.47
N ARG A 118 13.37 -15.05 22.03
CA ARG A 118 14.15 -16.19 21.54
C ARG A 118 13.19 -17.35 21.30
N ALA A 119 13.36 -18.09 20.21
CA ALA A 119 12.63 -19.31 19.94
C ALA A 119 13.58 -20.39 19.42
N LYS A 120 13.13 -21.65 19.43
CA LYS A 120 13.91 -22.79 18.92
C LYS A 120 14.19 -22.58 17.42
N HIS A 121 15.44 -22.76 17.00
CA HIS A 121 15.87 -22.61 15.60
C HIS A 121 15.57 -21.24 14.96
N LYS A 122 15.38 -20.19 15.79
CA LYS A 122 15.18 -18.83 15.32
C LYS A 122 16.23 -17.91 15.94
N THR A 123 16.64 -16.89 15.21
CA THR A 123 17.56 -15.87 15.70
C THR A 123 16.94 -15.11 16.87
N ARG A 124 17.79 -14.65 17.81
CA ARG A 124 17.33 -13.81 18.91
C ARG A 124 16.92 -12.45 18.35
N ARG A 125 15.68 -12.06 18.59
CA ARG A 125 15.15 -10.76 18.21
C ARG A 125 15.23 -9.79 19.38
N ARG A 126 15.68 -8.58 19.12
CA ARG A 126 15.53 -7.43 20.03
C ARG A 126 14.48 -6.52 19.42
N PHE A 127 13.69 -5.87 20.25
CA PHE A 127 12.62 -5.00 19.80
C PHE A 127 12.41 -3.89 20.82
N THR A 128 11.82 -2.80 20.34
CA THR A 128 11.29 -1.72 21.15
C THR A 128 9.80 -1.64 20.89
N ALA A 129 9.04 -1.33 21.93
CA ALA A 129 7.63 -1.06 21.82
C ALA A 129 7.26 0.16 22.68
N HIS A 130 6.25 0.88 22.24
CA HIS A 130 5.76 2.10 22.85
C HIS A 130 4.33 1.90 23.32
N LEU A 131 3.98 2.43 24.49
CA LEU A 131 2.62 2.32 25.00
C LEU A 131 1.66 2.96 24.00
N SER A 132 0.63 2.20 23.62
CA SER A 132 -0.41 2.61 22.70
C SER A 132 -1.09 3.86 23.23
N GLY A 133 -1.36 4.78 22.32
CA GLY A 133 -2.21 5.93 22.62
C GLY A 133 -3.53 5.51 23.28
N CYS A 134 -4.16 4.43 22.81
CA CYS A 134 -5.44 3.94 23.31
C CYS A 134 -5.47 3.69 24.84
N ASP A 135 -4.34 3.35 25.46
CA ASP A 135 -4.26 3.04 26.89
C ASP A 135 -3.74 4.19 27.75
N THR A 136 -3.22 5.25 27.12
CA THR A 136 -2.75 6.45 27.81
C THR A 136 -3.83 7.51 27.98
N GLY A 137 -5.05 7.26 27.48
CA GLY A 137 -6.05 8.30 27.29
C GLY A 137 -5.69 9.25 26.14
N SER A 138 -4.95 8.77 25.13
CA SER A 138 -4.63 9.59 23.96
C SER A 138 -5.88 10.01 23.19
N VAL A 139 -5.68 10.98 22.30
CA VAL A 139 -6.71 11.42 21.35
C VAL A 139 -7.16 10.23 20.48
N SER A 140 -8.47 9.99 20.43
CA SER A 140 -9.08 9.07 19.48
C SER A 140 -9.56 9.83 18.25
N TYR A 141 -9.45 9.22 17.08
CA TYR A 141 -9.99 9.77 15.83
C TYR A 141 -11.05 8.82 15.25
N ALA A 142 -11.95 9.36 14.45
CA ALA A 142 -13.02 8.56 13.84
C ALA A 142 -12.55 7.72 12.64
N SER A 143 -11.44 8.12 12.01
CA SER A 143 -10.84 7.45 10.85
C SER A 143 -9.36 7.85 10.73
N THR A 144 -8.61 7.17 9.86
CA THR A 144 -7.25 7.62 9.48
C THR A 144 -7.28 9.02 8.88
N TRP A 145 -8.30 9.35 8.07
CA TRP A 145 -8.47 10.68 7.50
C TRP A 145 -8.76 11.76 8.56
N ASP A 146 -9.65 11.48 9.52
CA ASP A 146 -9.91 12.38 10.66
C ASP A 146 -8.64 12.64 11.47
N ALA A 147 -7.80 11.61 11.62
CA ALA A 147 -6.48 11.77 12.22
C ALA A 147 -5.58 12.67 11.37
N ILE A 148 -5.43 12.44 10.06
CA ILE A 148 -4.64 13.30 9.15
C ILE A 148 -5.09 14.76 9.25
N GLN A 149 -6.40 15.01 9.22
CA GLN A 149 -6.96 16.35 9.34
C GLN A 149 -6.49 17.06 10.63
N LYS A 150 -6.52 16.35 11.77
CA LYS A 150 -6.23 16.93 13.10
C LYS A 150 -4.75 16.90 13.49
N THR A 151 -4.01 15.85 13.12
CA THR A 151 -2.60 15.66 13.50
C THR A 151 -1.62 16.19 12.48
N ILE A 152 -2.03 16.33 11.22
CA ILE A 152 -1.16 16.85 10.16
C ILE A 152 -1.60 18.25 9.77
N PHE A 153 -2.81 18.44 9.23
CA PHE A 153 -3.20 19.75 8.70
C PHE A 153 -3.39 20.81 9.77
N VAL A 154 -4.07 20.49 10.88
CA VAL A 154 -4.24 21.44 11.99
C VAL A 154 -2.94 21.64 12.75
N ARG A 155 -2.20 20.56 13.08
CA ARG A 155 -0.96 20.65 13.88
C ARG A 155 0.15 21.43 13.19
N HIS A 156 0.30 21.27 11.88
CA HIS A 156 1.29 22.00 11.07
C HIS A 156 0.75 23.33 10.51
N ASP A 157 -0.41 23.77 11.02
CA ASP A 157 -1.05 25.03 10.69
C ASP A 157 -1.29 25.22 9.18
N CYS A 158 -1.57 24.13 8.45
CA CYS A 158 -1.83 24.17 7.01
C CYS A 158 -3.17 24.86 6.70
N ALA A 159 -4.19 24.63 7.53
CA ALA A 159 -5.56 25.09 7.32
C ALA A 159 -5.86 26.47 7.94
N ASN A 160 -4.85 27.32 8.11
CA ASN A 160 -5.04 28.70 8.57
C ASN A 160 -5.39 29.64 7.41
N VAL A 161 -6.06 30.76 7.70
CA VAL A 161 -6.60 31.71 6.70
C VAL A 161 -5.54 32.23 5.72
N LEU A 162 -4.28 32.36 6.13
CA LEU A 162 -3.18 32.82 5.27
C LEU A 162 -2.65 31.73 4.33
N CYS A 163 -2.82 30.46 4.69
CA CYS A 163 -2.34 29.31 3.91
C CYS A 163 -3.51 28.66 3.15
N HIS A 164 -4.27 27.75 3.78
CA HIS A 164 -5.36 27.01 3.13
C HIS A 164 -6.67 27.01 3.97
N GLY A 165 -6.90 28.02 4.79
CA GLY A 165 -8.01 28.09 5.76
C GLY A 165 -9.17 28.98 5.35
N GLY A 166 -9.56 28.96 4.08
CA GLY A 166 -10.62 29.80 3.54
C GLY A 166 -10.96 29.41 2.10
N PRO A 167 -11.99 30.05 1.50
CA PRO A 167 -12.46 29.70 0.17
C PRO A 167 -11.32 29.61 -0.88
N PRO A 168 -11.44 28.73 -1.87
CA PRO A 168 -10.47 28.63 -2.96
C PRO A 168 -10.18 29.98 -3.61
N THR A 169 -8.92 30.39 -3.61
CA THR A 169 -8.42 31.58 -4.31
C THR A 169 -7.08 31.25 -4.97
N PRO A 170 -6.64 31.99 -6.00
CA PRO A 170 -5.30 31.78 -6.57
C PRO A 170 -4.16 31.89 -5.54
N LEU A 171 -4.36 32.68 -4.46
CA LEU A 171 -3.37 32.87 -3.39
C LEU A 171 -3.14 31.61 -2.55
N ASN A 172 -4.15 30.75 -2.39
CA ASN A 172 -4.04 29.49 -1.67
C ASN A 172 -3.93 28.26 -2.59
N GLY A 173 -3.64 28.47 -3.88
CA GLY A 173 -3.61 27.39 -4.88
C GLY A 173 -4.99 26.76 -5.13
N GLU A 174 -6.05 27.54 -4.93
CA GLU A 174 -7.46 27.14 -5.00
C GLU A 174 -7.79 25.97 -4.04
N LEU A 175 -7.11 25.89 -2.91
CA LEU A 175 -7.21 24.79 -1.95
C LEU A 175 -7.67 25.29 -0.58
N ASP A 176 -8.81 24.75 -0.13
CA ASP A 176 -9.33 24.91 1.23
C ASP A 176 -9.20 23.57 1.99
N LEU A 177 -8.42 23.60 3.07
CA LEU A 177 -8.13 22.47 3.96
C LEU A 177 -8.97 22.49 5.24
N ARG A 178 -10.02 23.31 5.34
CA ARG A 178 -10.94 23.24 6.48
C ARG A 178 -11.66 21.87 6.52
N PRO A 179 -11.91 21.31 7.73
CA PRO A 179 -12.34 19.92 7.87
C PRO A 179 -13.61 19.52 7.07
N ASP A 180 -14.51 20.46 6.84
CA ASP A 180 -15.79 20.27 6.15
C ASP A 180 -15.65 20.13 4.62
N VAL A 181 -14.55 20.62 4.04
CA VAL A 181 -14.36 20.67 2.58
C VAL A 181 -13.05 20.03 2.10
N ALA A 182 -12.09 19.81 2.99
CA ALA A 182 -10.73 19.37 2.66
C ALA A 182 -10.69 18.09 1.81
N TYR A 183 -11.46 17.08 2.16
CA TYR A 183 -11.43 15.79 1.47
C TYR A 183 -11.78 15.95 -0.02
N LYS A 184 -12.91 16.60 -0.30
CA LYS A 184 -13.39 16.87 -1.67
C LYS A 184 -12.46 17.77 -2.45
N ASN A 185 -11.81 18.73 -1.80
CA ASN A 185 -10.83 19.60 -2.45
C ASN A 185 -9.51 18.88 -2.79
N LEU A 186 -9.23 17.71 -2.22
CA LEU A 186 -7.97 17.00 -2.40
C LEU A 186 -8.09 15.78 -3.30
N VAL A 187 -9.03 14.91 -3.02
CA VAL A 187 -9.13 13.60 -3.68
C VAL A 187 -9.71 13.77 -5.08
N GLN A 188 -8.97 13.31 -6.10
CA GLN A 188 -9.34 13.41 -7.52
C GLN A 188 -9.64 14.85 -8.00
N THR A 189 -9.09 15.86 -7.33
CA THR A 189 -9.17 17.26 -7.76
C THR A 189 -7.83 17.67 -8.39
N ALA A 190 -7.88 18.28 -9.57
CA ALA A 190 -6.67 18.73 -10.27
C ALA A 190 -5.83 19.68 -9.39
N SER A 191 -4.52 19.55 -9.46
CA SER A 191 -3.62 20.51 -8.84
C SER A 191 -3.65 21.83 -9.61
N PHE A 192 -3.70 22.95 -8.89
CA PHE A 192 -3.67 24.28 -9.50
C PHE A 192 -2.32 24.54 -10.21
N GLU A 193 -1.22 24.17 -9.58
CA GLU A 193 0.12 24.43 -10.12
C GLU A 193 0.50 23.44 -11.24
N VAL A 194 0.04 22.19 -11.15
CA VAL A 194 0.34 21.14 -12.14
C VAL A 194 -0.98 20.43 -12.50
N PRO A 195 -1.80 21.01 -13.39
CA PRO A 195 -3.13 20.47 -13.71
C PRO A 195 -3.15 19.05 -14.30
N SER A 196 -2.00 18.56 -14.78
CA SER A 196 -1.83 17.17 -15.22
C SER A 196 -1.78 16.16 -14.08
N LEU A 197 -1.71 16.61 -12.82
CA LEU A 197 -1.77 15.76 -11.64
C LEU A 197 -2.96 16.11 -10.76
N TYR A 198 -3.53 15.11 -10.08
CA TYR A 198 -4.43 15.39 -8.96
C TYR A 198 -3.64 15.80 -7.72
N ARG A 199 -4.27 16.58 -6.84
CA ARG A 199 -3.76 16.88 -5.50
C ARG A 199 -3.54 15.57 -4.73
N ILE A 200 -4.51 14.67 -4.78
CA ILE A 200 -4.42 13.27 -4.35
C ILE A 200 -4.99 12.36 -5.44
N THR A 201 -4.14 11.48 -5.96
CA THR A 201 -4.53 10.36 -6.83
C THR A 201 -4.66 9.12 -5.95
N PRO A 202 -5.88 8.56 -5.76
CA PRO A 202 -6.06 7.33 -4.99
C PRO A 202 -5.11 6.23 -5.46
N GLY A 203 -4.42 5.55 -4.53
CA GLY A 203 -3.52 4.43 -4.83
C GLY A 203 -2.20 4.79 -5.52
N ASP A 204 -1.92 6.07 -5.80
CA ASP A 204 -0.68 6.50 -6.47
C ASP A 204 -0.09 7.78 -5.88
N GLU A 205 0.90 7.63 -5.01
CA GLU A 205 1.61 8.76 -4.41
C GLU A 205 2.47 9.52 -5.42
N ARG A 206 3.00 8.87 -6.46
CA ARG A 206 3.84 9.52 -7.49
C ARG A 206 3.03 10.48 -8.35
N ARG A 207 1.73 10.20 -8.50
CA ARG A 207 0.75 11.08 -9.18
C ARG A 207 -0.04 11.97 -8.21
N SER A 208 0.34 12.03 -6.93
CA SER A 208 -0.33 12.85 -5.92
C SER A 208 0.49 14.11 -5.63
N TYR A 209 0.05 15.27 -6.12
CA TYR A 209 0.84 16.50 -5.99
C TYR A 209 1.05 16.95 -4.54
N LEU A 210 0.05 16.76 -3.67
CA LEU A 210 0.21 17.04 -2.24
C LEU A 210 1.34 16.18 -1.64
N TRP A 211 1.41 14.90 -1.99
CA TRP A 211 2.49 14.01 -1.54
C TRP A 211 3.86 14.51 -1.98
N LEU A 212 4.01 14.86 -3.27
CA LEU A 212 5.29 15.35 -3.80
C LEU A 212 5.75 16.63 -3.10
N LYS A 213 4.81 17.55 -2.81
CA LYS A 213 5.08 18.80 -2.06
C LYS A 213 5.52 18.53 -0.61
N LEU A 214 4.87 17.58 0.08
CA LEU A 214 5.24 17.18 1.45
C LEU A 214 6.60 16.47 1.48
N LEU A 215 6.84 15.55 0.53
CA LEU A 215 8.11 14.83 0.39
C LEU A 215 9.26 15.80 0.12
N ALA A 216 9.07 16.79 -0.75
CA ALA A 216 10.07 17.79 -1.07
C ALA A 216 10.56 18.59 0.16
N LYS A 217 9.69 18.78 1.17
CA LYS A 217 10.06 19.45 2.43
C LYS A 217 10.70 18.47 3.42
N THR A 218 10.12 17.29 3.58
CA THR A 218 10.49 16.35 4.65
C THR A 218 11.71 15.48 4.31
N ASP A 219 11.85 15.05 3.05
CA ASP A 219 12.96 14.20 2.60
C ASP A 219 13.31 14.48 1.12
N PRO A 220 13.88 15.67 0.82
CA PRO A 220 14.15 16.11 -0.55
C PRO A 220 15.09 15.16 -1.31
N ALA A 221 15.95 14.42 -0.62
CA ALA A 221 16.85 13.45 -1.24
C ALA A 221 16.10 12.28 -1.91
N ARG A 222 14.87 11.97 -1.45
CA ARG A 222 14.04 10.93 -2.05
C ARG A 222 13.17 11.43 -3.19
N LEU A 223 12.91 12.74 -3.30
CA LEU A 223 12.00 13.32 -4.29
C LEU A 223 12.30 12.89 -5.74
N PRO A 224 13.57 12.86 -6.22
CA PRO A 224 13.87 12.44 -7.59
C PRO A 224 13.35 11.04 -7.93
N ASN A 225 13.28 10.14 -6.94
CA ASN A 225 12.79 8.78 -7.15
C ASN A 225 11.27 8.70 -7.35
N TYR A 226 10.52 9.76 -7.03
CA TYR A 226 9.06 9.80 -7.09
C TYR A 226 8.50 10.68 -8.20
N LEU A 227 9.30 11.59 -8.77
CA LEU A 227 8.85 12.48 -9.82
C LEU A 227 8.57 11.70 -11.12
N PRO A 228 7.36 11.80 -11.68
CA PRO A 228 7.11 11.33 -13.04
C PRO A 228 7.98 12.10 -14.06
N PRO A 229 8.30 11.51 -15.23
CA PRO A 229 9.01 12.21 -16.29
C PRO A 229 8.32 13.53 -16.66
N GLY A 230 9.10 14.61 -16.79
CA GLY A 230 8.59 15.93 -17.15
C GLY A 230 7.84 16.68 -16.05
N VAL A 231 7.62 16.07 -14.88
CA VAL A 231 6.98 16.72 -13.74
C VAL A 231 8.03 17.39 -12.84
N GLN A 232 7.74 18.61 -12.40
CA GLN A 232 8.51 19.32 -11.39
C GLN A 232 7.59 19.78 -10.25
N VAL A 233 8.13 19.79 -9.02
CA VAL A 233 7.48 20.52 -7.92
C VAL A 233 7.72 22.00 -8.17
N LEU A 234 6.66 22.74 -8.48
CA LEU A 234 6.71 24.18 -8.67
C LEU A 234 6.63 24.86 -7.31
N GLN A 235 7.01 26.14 -7.23
CA GLN A 235 6.93 26.94 -6.00
C GLN A 235 7.65 26.30 -4.79
N ALA A 236 7.39 26.81 -3.58
CA ALA A 236 7.96 26.27 -2.36
C ALA A 236 7.37 24.88 -2.01
N PRO A 237 8.18 23.95 -1.46
CA PRO A 237 7.68 22.76 -0.78
C PRO A 237 6.70 23.10 0.35
N MET A 238 5.83 22.14 0.71
CA MET A 238 4.84 22.32 1.76
C MET A 238 5.12 21.45 2.99
N PRO A 239 4.81 21.90 4.22
CA PRO A 239 4.37 23.25 4.56
C PRO A 239 5.44 24.31 4.27
N ASN A 240 5.02 25.46 3.74
CA ASN A 240 5.91 26.58 3.41
C ASN A 240 6.19 27.49 4.63
N ASN A 241 5.58 27.18 5.78
CA ASN A 241 5.86 27.80 7.07
C ASN A 241 7.11 27.16 7.73
N ASN A 242 7.34 27.48 9.01
CA ASN A 242 8.50 26.98 9.77
C ASN A 242 8.33 25.55 10.30
N THR A 243 7.21 24.89 10.02
CA THR A 243 6.97 23.50 10.41
C THR A 243 7.45 22.54 9.32
N THR A 244 7.60 21.27 9.67
CA THR A 244 7.95 20.19 8.74
C THR A 244 7.38 18.91 9.32
N LEU A 245 6.75 18.09 8.46
CA LEU A 245 6.22 16.81 8.89
C LEU A 245 7.36 15.89 9.35
N THR A 246 7.09 15.08 10.36
CA THR A 246 7.96 13.95 10.68
C THR A 246 7.92 12.89 9.57
N LYS A 247 8.90 11.98 9.55
CA LYS A 247 8.90 10.86 8.60
C LYS A 247 7.71 9.91 8.80
N ASP A 248 7.25 9.75 10.04
CA ASP A 248 6.10 8.92 10.37
C ASP A 248 4.78 9.59 9.91
N GLU A 249 4.62 10.90 10.12
CA GLU A 249 3.47 11.65 9.60
C GLU A 249 3.43 11.62 8.07
N LEU A 250 4.58 11.75 7.41
CA LEU A 250 4.68 11.57 5.96
C LEU A 250 4.26 10.13 5.58
N GLU A 251 4.79 9.10 6.24
CA GLU A 251 4.41 7.71 5.95
C GLU A 251 2.91 7.44 6.14
N VAL A 252 2.25 8.07 7.10
CA VAL A 252 0.79 7.98 7.27
C VAL A 252 0.06 8.49 6.02
N VAL A 253 0.46 9.64 5.49
CA VAL A 253 -0.13 10.18 4.25
C VAL A 253 0.11 9.23 3.09
N ARG A 254 1.30 8.66 2.97
CA ARG A 254 1.63 7.68 1.92
C ARG A 254 0.74 6.44 2.00
N GLN A 255 0.58 5.86 3.18
CA GLN A 255 -0.25 4.67 3.40
C GLN A 255 -1.72 4.96 3.15
N TRP A 256 -2.20 6.14 3.56
CA TRP A 256 -3.55 6.58 3.28
C TRP A 256 -3.80 6.71 1.77
N ILE A 257 -2.89 7.35 1.02
CA ILE A 257 -2.97 7.41 -0.45
C ILE A 257 -2.97 6.00 -1.05
N TYR A 258 -2.00 5.17 -0.66
CA TYR A 258 -1.85 3.80 -1.16
C TYR A 258 -3.11 2.96 -0.95
N ALA A 259 -3.79 3.14 0.18
CA ALA A 259 -5.06 2.51 0.50
C ALA A 259 -6.27 3.15 -0.19
N THR A 260 -6.07 3.85 -1.31
CA THR A 260 -7.09 4.56 -2.11
C THR A 260 -7.70 5.80 -1.44
N ALA A 261 -6.98 6.42 -0.51
CA ALA A 261 -7.34 7.69 0.12
C ALA A 261 -8.78 7.72 0.71
N PRO A 262 -9.19 6.77 1.56
CA PRO A 262 -10.55 6.69 2.06
C PRO A 262 -10.87 7.84 3.04
N GLU A 263 -12.08 8.39 2.97
CA GLU A 263 -12.56 9.41 3.93
C GLU A 263 -12.88 8.81 5.32
N THR A 264 -13.34 7.55 5.31
CA THR A 264 -13.79 6.85 6.51
C THR A 264 -13.02 5.54 6.72
N GLY A 265 -13.02 5.04 7.95
CA GLY A 265 -12.35 3.79 8.30
C GLY A 265 -10.87 3.93 8.64
N THR A 266 -10.25 2.81 9.00
CA THR A 266 -8.88 2.76 9.49
C THR A 266 -7.99 2.07 8.47
N VAL A 267 -6.96 2.78 8.00
CA VAL A 267 -5.89 2.23 7.18
C VAL A 267 -4.90 1.51 8.10
N SER A 268 -4.71 0.21 7.88
CA SER A 268 -3.79 -0.60 8.66
C SER A 268 -2.36 -0.02 8.67
N GLY A 269 -1.71 -0.03 9.84
CA GLY A 269 -0.37 0.53 10.03
C GLY A 269 -0.34 2.01 10.46
N THR A 270 -1.40 2.78 10.19
CA THR A 270 -1.41 4.22 10.49
C THR A 270 -1.56 4.54 11.97
N GLN A 271 -2.22 3.67 12.76
CA GLN A 271 -2.43 3.90 14.20
C GLN A 271 -1.11 4.09 14.97
N THR A 272 -0.13 3.21 14.72
CA THR A 272 1.19 3.28 15.37
C THR A 272 1.94 4.54 14.96
N ALA A 273 1.97 4.83 13.66
CA ALA A 273 2.67 6.01 13.13
C ALA A 273 2.05 7.34 13.61
N LEU A 274 0.73 7.35 13.87
CA LEU A 274 0.02 8.50 14.43
C LEU A 274 0.13 8.60 15.96
N ASN A 275 0.58 7.55 16.64
CA ASN A 275 0.50 7.42 18.10
C ASN A 275 -0.90 7.80 18.65
N ALA A 276 -1.95 7.30 18.00
CA ALA A 276 -3.34 7.65 18.29
C ALA A 276 -4.19 6.40 18.47
N CYS A 277 -5.45 6.58 18.89
CA CYS A 277 -6.42 5.49 18.88
C CYS A 277 -7.35 5.62 17.67
N LEU A 278 -7.41 4.57 16.85
CA LEU A 278 -8.30 4.49 15.69
C LEU A 278 -9.31 3.34 15.90
N PRO A 279 -10.48 3.37 15.24
CA PRO A 279 -11.39 2.24 15.23
C PRO A 279 -10.73 0.99 14.63
N PRO A 280 -11.23 -0.21 14.93
CA PRO A 280 -10.79 -1.42 14.25
C PRO A 280 -10.80 -1.27 12.72
N ALA A 281 -9.78 -1.81 12.06
CA ALA A 281 -9.73 -1.79 10.60
C ALA A 281 -10.89 -2.60 10.01
N ALA A 282 -11.58 -1.99 9.05
CA ALA A 282 -12.60 -2.62 8.22
C ALA A 282 -12.13 -2.57 6.75
N PRO A 283 -12.68 -3.42 5.87
CA PRO A 283 -12.38 -3.36 4.45
C PRO A 283 -12.70 -1.97 3.89
N ILE A 284 -11.70 -1.37 3.25
CA ILE A 284 -11.84 -0.13 2.50
C ILE A 284 -12.33 -0.49 1.10
N ILE A 285 -13.35 0.21 0.63
CA ILE A 285 -13.83 0.14 -0.76
C ILE A 285 -13.27 1.36 -1.49
N ALA A 286 -12.65 1.13 -2.65
CA ALA A 286 -12.12 2.20 -3.47
C ALA A 286 -13.25 3.04 -4.06
N ILE A 287 -13.02 4.34 -4.21
CA ILE A 287 -13.92 5.19 -5.01
C ILE A 287 -13.95 4.60 -6.43
N PRO A 288 -15.11 4.31 -7.02
CA PRO A 288 -15.18 3.80 -8.38
C PRO A 288 -14.39 4.66 -9.36
N LEU A 289 -13.77 4.02 -10.36
CA LEU A 289 -13.12 4.75 -11.43
C LEU A 289 -14.22 5.26 -12.37
N ASP A 290 -14.28 6.57 -12.60
CA ASP A 290 -15.23 7.13 -13.57
C ASP A 290 -14.89 6.61 -14.98
N PRO A 291 -15.88 6.18 -15.78
CA PRO A 291 -15.63 5.78 -17.15
C PRO A 291 -15.18 6.99 -17.99
N PRO A 292 -14.30 6.80 -18.99
CA PRO A 292 -13.98 7.87 -19.92
C PRO A 292 -15.23 8.34 -20.65
N ALA A 293 -15.23 9.58 -21.13
CA ALA A 293 -16.25 10.03 -22.05
C ALA A 293 -16.29 9.10 -23.29
N PRO A 294 -17.47 8.81 -23.89
CA PRO A 294 -17.59 7.83 -24.97
C PRO A 294 -16.72 8.09 -26.20
N ASP A 295 -16.38 9.36 -26.47
CA ASP A 295 -15.48 9.78 -27.55
C ASP A 295 -14.00 9.76 -27.17
N LYS A 296 -13.68 9.44 -25.91
CA LYS A 296 -12.32 9.42 -25.35
C LYS A 296 -11.84 8.04 -24.98
N GLY A 297 -12.73 7.09 -24.70
CA GLY A 297 -12.29 5.78 -24.26
C GLY A 297 -13.40 4.81 -23.89
N LEU A 298 -13.00 3.73 -23.24
CA LEU A 298 -13.84 2.62 -22.81
C LEU A 298 -13.48 2.22 -21.38
N GLN A 299 -14.42 1.60 -20.68
CA GLN A 299 -14.18 1.01 -19.37
C GLN A 299 -14.60 -0.46 -19.33
N PHE A 300 -13.71 -1.30 -18.83
CA PHE A 300 -14.02 -2.65 -18.36
C PHE A 300 -14.31 -2.61 -16.86
N THR A 301 -15.39 -3.25 -16.43
CA THR A 301 -15.76 -3.36 -15.02
C THR A 301 -15.71 -4.82 -14.59
N MET A 302 -14.98 -5.09 -13.51
CA MET A 302 -14.92 -6.42 -12.92
C MET A 302 -16.26 -6.73 -12.22
N PRO A 303 -16.94 -7.85 -12.52
CA PRO A 303 -18.01 -8.36 -11.67
C PRO A 303 -17.51 -8.52 -10.23
N PRO A 304 -18.21 -7.92 -9.24
CA PRO A 304 -17.79 -8.03 -7.85
C PRO A 304 -17.67 -9.47 -7.38
N TRP A 305 -16.74 -9.75 -6.48
CA TRP A 305 -16.60 -11.08 -5.89
C TRP A 305 -16.44 -11.00 -4.38
N HIS A 306 -16.93 -12.02 -3.68
CA HIS A 306 -16.96 -12.05 -2.22
C HIS A 306 -15.59 -12.42 -1.66
N LEU A 307 -15.12 -11.64 -0.69
CA LEU A 307 -13.88 -11.90 0.02
C LEU A 307 -14.18 -11.97 1.53
N GLU A 308 -14.12 -13.17 2.08
CA GLU A 308 -14.41 -13.45 3.49
C GLU A 308 -13.41 -12.76 4.42
N ALA A 309 -13.82 -12.47 5.66
CA ALA A 309 -12.90 -12.03 6.70
C ALA A 309 -11.76 -13.04 6.90
N LYS A 310 -10.53 -12.54 7.13
CA LYS A 310 -9.33 -13.35 7.42
C LYS A 310 -9.01 -14.39 6.34
N SER A 311 -9.25 -14.04 5.08
CA SER A 311 -9.03 -14.91 3.94
C SER A 311 -8.04 -14.32 2.93
N GLN A 312 -7.59 -15.16 2.01
CA GLN A 312 -6.80 -14.79 0.85
C GLN A 312 -7.24 -15.68 -0.30
N HIS A 313 -7.53 -15.07 -1.46
CA HIS A 313 -7.89 -15.80 -2.66
C HIS A 313 -7.17 -15.21 -3.88
N GLU A 314 -6.66 -16.10 -4.72
CA GLU A 314 -6.32 -15.80 -6.10
C GLU A 314 -7.28 -16.55 -7.01
N LEU A 315 -8.07 -15.78 -7.76
CA LEU A 315 -9.19 -16.31 -8.53
C LEU A 315 -8.96 -16.12 -10.01
N CYS A 316 -9.65 -16.92 -10.81
CA CYS A 316 -9.85 -16.70 -12.22
C CYS A 316 -11.31 -16.90 -12.59
N PHE A 317 -11.81 -16.00 -13.44
CA PHE A 317 -13.14 -16.09 -14.03
C PHE A 317 -13.20 -15.31 -15.34
N ALA A 318 -14.20 -15.59 -16.16
CA ALA A 318 -14.40 -14.96 -17.45
C ALA A 318 -15.62 -14.03 -17.50
N THR A 319 -15.51 -13.02 -18.35
CA THR A 319 -16.62 -12.18 -18.82
C THR A 319 -16.55 -12.00 -20.32
N TYR A 320 -17.67 -11.70 -20.96
CA TYR A 320 -17.72 -11.25 -22.35
C TYR A 320 -17.85 -9.74 -22.41
N TYR A 321 -17.25 -9.12 -23.43
CA TYR A 321 -17.48 -7.72 -23.78
C TYR A 321 -17.77 -7.59 -25.27
N ASP A 322 -18.59 -6.58 -25.61
CA ASP A 322 -18.81 -6.14 -26.97
C ASP A 322 -18.90 -4.61 -27.01
N PHE A 323 -17.94 -3.99 -27.69
CA PHE A 323 -17.84 -2.56 -27.89
C PHE A 323 -17.99 -2.16 -29.36
N THR A 324 -18.44 -3.09 -30.21
CA THR A 324 -18.57 -2.86 -31.67
C THR A 324 -19.32 -1.56 -31.97
N ASP A 325 -20.42 -1.29 -31.26
CA ASP A 325 -21.25 -0.08 -31.48
C ASP A 325 -20.86 1.12 -30.61
N LYS A 326 -19.88 0.95 -29.70
CA LYS A 326 -19.43 2.01 -28.77
C LYS A 326 -18.18 2.72 -29.24
N VAL A 327 -17.38 2.10 -30.10
CA VAL A 327 -16.11 2.66 -30.57
C VAL A 327 -16.35 3.59 -31.78
N PRO A 328 -15.90 4.85 -31.72
CA PRO A 328 -15.92 5.76 -32.86
C PRO A 328 -15.15 5.22 -34.07
N ALA A 329 -15.58 5.55 -35.28
CA ALA A 329 -15.05 4.96 -36.50
C ALA A 329 -13.54 5.22 -36.71
N GLU A 330 -13.06 6.39 -36.30
CA GLU A 330 -11.67 6.81 -36.39
C GLU A 330 -10.71 5.95 -35.56
N PHE A 331 -11.21 5.33 -34.49
CA PHE A 331 -10.44 4.46 -33.59
C PHE A 331 -10.57 2.99 -33.92
N LYS A 332 -11.38 2.63 -34.94
CA LYS A 332 -11.48 1.26 -35.44
C LYS A 332 -10.41 0.96 -36.47
N ILE A 333 -9.85 -0.24 -36.40
CA ILE A 333 -8.93 -0.79 -37.39
C ILE A 333 -9.38 -2.20 -37.79
N PRO A 334 -9.06 -2.68 -39.00
CA PRO A 334 -9.31 -4.07 -39.38
C PRO A 334 -8.48 -5.04 -38.54
N ALA A 335 -8.89 -6.31 -38.52
CA ALA A 335 -8.11 -7.39 -37.96
C ALA A 335 -6.74 -7.53 -38.67
N GLY A 336 -5.72 -8.04 -37.97
CA GLY A 336 -4.43 -8.37 -38.60
C GLY A 336 -3.19 -8.22 -37.72
N TYR A 337 -3.31 -7.55 -36.57
CA TYR A 337 -2.21 -7.37 -35.63
C TYR A 337 -2.22 -8.48 -34.56
N LEU A 338 -2.01 -9.72 -35.00
CA LEU A 338 -2.18 -10.93 -34.18
C LEU A 338 -1.25 -10.97 -32.95
N THR A 339 -0.01 -10.49 -33.09
CA THR A 339 0.98 -10.42 -31.99
C THR A 339 0.59 -9.46 -30.88
N ASN A 340 -0.38 -8.59 -31.12
CA ASN A 340 -0.83 -7.53 -30.23
C ASN A 340 -2.31 -7.68 -29.87
N GLY A 341 -2.87 -8.88 -30.08
CA GLY A 341 -4.22 -9.21 -29.66
C GLY A 341 -5.32 -8.81 -30.62
N CYS A 342 -5.01 -8.29 -31.81
CA CYS A 342 -6.03 -7.90 -32.79
C CYS A 342 -6.41 -9.04 -33.75
N PHE A 343 -7.17 -10.01 -33.25
CA PHE A 343 -7.57 -11.21 -34.00
C PHE A 343 -9.08 -11.32 -34.25
N ASP A 344 -9.92 -10.43 -33.72
CA ASP A 344 -11.36 -10.46 -34.00
C ASP A 344 -11.62 -10.06 -35.46
N PRO A 345 -12.31 -10.90 -36.27
CA PRO A 345 -12.63 -10.60 -37.65
C PRO A 345 -13.41 -9.27 -37.84
N ASN A 346 -14.12 -8.81 -36.82
CA ASN A 346 -14.85 -7.53 -36.86
C ASN A 346 -13.97 -6.30 -36.68
N GLY A 347 -12.68 -6.50 -36.39
CA GLY A 347 -11.71 -5.44 -36.17
C GLY A 347 -11.45 -5.18 -34.68
N CYS A 348 -10.69 -4.11 -34.45
CA CYS A 348 -10.15 -3.75 -33.16
C CYS A 348 -10.28 -2.26 -32.94
N PHE A 349 -10.16 -1.82 -31.69
CA PHE A 349 -10.02 -0.42 -31.34
C PHE A 349 -8.58 -0.12 -30.87
N THR A 350 -8.17 1.14 -31.00
CA THR A 350 -6.81 1.59 -30.69
C THR A 350 -6.75 2.43 -29.43
N TRP A 351 -5.79 2.20 -28.56
CA TRP A 351 -5.60 2.91 -27.28
C TRP A 351 -4.13 3.18 -26.98
N ASP A 352 -3.83 4.22 -26.20
CA ASP A 352 -2.47 4.66 -25.85
C ASP A 352 -2.27 4.92 -24.34
N ALA A 353 -3.34 4.91 -23.56
CA ALA A 353 -3.26 5.00 -22.11
C ALA A 353 -4.30 4.11 -21.44
N GLN A 354 -3.98 3.68 -20.22
CA GLN A 354 -4.91 2.94 -19.36
C GLN A 354 -4.79 3.36 -17.90
N THR A 355 -5.92 3.30 -17.19
CA THR A 355 -5.98 3.47 -15.73
C THR A 355 -6.75 2.31 -15.13
N LEU A 356 -6.15 1.58 -14.20
CA LEU A 356 -6.79 0.54 -13.42
C LEU A 356 -6.93 0.98 -11.98
N ARG A 357 -8.12 0.80 -11.40
CA ARG A 357 -8.37 0.95 -9.96
C ARG A 357 -9.08 -0.28 -9.42
N GLN A 358 -8.74 -0.65 -8.18
CA GLN A 358 -9.33 -1.78 -7.46
C GLN A 358 -9.33 -1.50 -5.97
N ASP A 359 -10.12 -2.27 -5.22
CA ASP A 359 -10.14 -2.16 -3.77
C ASP A 359 -8.76 -2.49 -3.16
N PRO A 360 -8.30 -1.75 -2.14
CA PRO A 360 -6.92 -1.81 -1.63
C PRO A 360 -6.55 -3.09 -0.88
N GLN A 361 -7.49 -4.03 -0.69
CA GLN A 361 -7.18 -5.39 -0.23
C GLN A 361 -6.45 -6.21 -1.30
N SER A 362 -6.44 -5.74 -2.54
CA SER A 362 -5.79 -6.40 -3.65
C SER A 362 -4.26 -6.29 -3.58
N HIS A 363 -3.61 -7.43 -3.79
CA HIS A 363 -2.19 -7.49 -4.13
C HIS A 363 -1.99 -7.24 -5.62
N HIS A 364 -2.83 -7.82 -6.47
CA HIS A 364 -2.91 -7.46 -7.88
C HIS A 364 -4.26 -7.77 -8.51
N LEU A 365 -4.52 -7.09 -9.62
CA LEU A 365 -5.54 -7.48 -10.58
C LEU A 365 -4.91 -7.50 -11.97
N ILE A 366 -5.04 -8.63 -12.66
CA ILE A 366 -4.60 -8.79 -14.04
C ILE A 366 -5.84 -9.03 -14.90
N LEU A 367 -5.95 -8.28 -16.00
CA LEU A 367 -6.95 -8.51 -17.03
C LEU A 367 -6.28 -9.17 -18.22
N ASN A 368 -6.69 -10.39 -18.52
CA ASN A 368 -6.21 -11.13 -19.67
C ASN A 368 -7.29 -11.19 -20.75
N LEU A 369 -6.87 -11.22 -22.00
CA LEU A 369 -7.72 -11.49 -23.15
C LEU A 369 -7.52 -12.95 -23.58
N PHE A 370 -8.61 -13.70 -23.66
CA PHE A 370 -8.61 -15.06 -24.16
C PHE A 370 -8.16 -15.07 -25.63
N ALA A 371 -7.18 -15.92 -25.96
CA ALA A 371 -6.59 -15.99 -27.29
C ALA A 371 -7.39 -16.86 -28.28
N GLY A 372 -8.39 -17.61 -27.80
CA GLY A 372 -9.28 -18.39 -28.66
C GLY A 372 -10.44 -17.56 -29.23
N ALA A 373 -11.25 -18.20 -30.05
CA ALA A 373 -12.40 -17.53 -30.69
C ALA A 373 -13.56 -17.33 -29.71
N VAL A 374 -14.32 -16.25 -29.87
CA VAL A 374 -15.57 -15.98 -29.12
C VAL A 374 -16.58 -17.12 -29.27
N SER A 375 -16.57 -17.86 -30.37
CA SER A 375 -17.43 -19.04 -30.55
C SER A 375 -17.20 -20.15 -29.52
N GLN A 376 -16.09 -20.13 -28.78
CA GLN A 376 -15.79 -21.06 -27.69
C GLN A 376 -16.40 -20.63 -26.35
N ILE A 377 -17.15 -19.53 -26.28
CA ILE A 377 -17.68 -18.98 -25.01
C ILE A 377 -18.55 -19.96 -24.20
N HIS A 378 -19.16 -20.95 -24.87
CA HIS A 378 -19.95 -22.00 -24.23
C HIS A 378 -19.16 -23.27 -23.91
N ASP A 379 -17.84 -23.26 -24.06
CA ASP A 379 -17.00 -24.40 -23.69
C ASP A 379 -17.18 -24.73 -22.19
N PRO A 380 -17.42 -26.00 -21.83
CA PRO A 380 -17.65 -26.40 -20.44
C PRO A 380 -16.48 -26.09 -19.51
N ALA A 381 -15.27 -25.85 -20.03
CA ALA A 381 -14.13 -25.42 -19.24
C ALA A 381 -14.35 -24.07 -18.53
N PHE A 382 -15.26 -23.22 -19.01
CA PHE A 382 -15.67 -21.98 -18.32
C PHE A 382 -16.60 -22.23 -17.11
N GLY A 383 -17.26 -23.38 -17.06
CA GLY A 383 -18.28 -23.67 -16.06
C GLY A 383 -19.59 -22.92 -16.32
N ALA A 384 -20.40 -22.78 -15.26
CA ALA A 384 -21.69 -22.09 -15.35
C ALA A 384 -21.54 -20.58 -15.48
N TRP A 385 -22.44 -19.95 -16.24
CA TRP A 385 -22.55 -18.50 -16.38
C TRP A 385 -23.71 -17.98 -15.54
N THR A 386 -23.43 -17.05 -14.63
CA THR A 386 -24.40 -16.49 -13.69
C THR A 386 -24.28 -14.98 -13.60
N CYS A 387 -25.40 -14.31 -13.42
CA CYS A 387 -25.45 -12.88 -13.13
C CYS A 387 -24.89 -12.57 -11.75
N ILE A 388 -24.08 -11.52 -11.67
CA ILE A 388 -23.49 -11.01 -10.44
C ILE A 388 -23.92 -9.56 -10.23
N GLY A 389 -24.50 -9.30 -9.07
CA GLY A 389 -25.11 -8.02 -8.72
C GLY A 389 -26.43 -7.76 -9.47
N GLY A 390 -27.06 -6.63 -9.12
CA GLY A 390 -28.33 -6.21 -9.70
C GLY A 390 -29.52 -7.12 -9.36
N ASP A 391 -30.64 -6.88 -10.02
CA ASP A 391 -31.92 -7.55 -9.70
C ASP A 391 -31.98 -9.03 -10.09
N LYS A 392 -30.98 -9.51 -10.84
CA LYS A 392 -30.88 -10.89 -11.34
C LYS A 392 -29.73 -11.67 -10.72
N ASP A 393 -29.14 -11.19 -9.63
CA ASP A 393 -28.02 -11.86 -8.95
C ASP A 393 -28.29 -13.37 -8.72
N GLY A 394 -27.29 -14.19 -9.06
CA GLY A 394 -27.34 -15.65 -8.96
C GLY A 394 -28.11 -16.39 -10.05
N GLN A 395 -28.84 -15.71 -10.93
CA GLN A 395 -29.55 -16.35 -12.04
C GLN A 395 -28.59 -16.76 -13.17
N THR A 396 -28.88 -17.86 -13.88
CA THR A 396 -28.16 -18.23 -15.09
C THR A 396 -28.29 -17.14 -16.16
N CYS A 397 -27.21 -16.86 -16.89
CA CYS A 397 -27.20 -15.88 -17.97
C CYS A 397 -26.60 -16.42 -19.26
N GLU A 398 -27.04 -15.85 -20.38
CA GLU A 398 -26.42 -16.04 -21.69
C GLU A 398 -25.28 -15.01 -21.83
N PRO A 399 -24.00 -15.44 -21.85
CA PRO A 399 -22.88 -14.51 -21.76
C PRO A 399 -22.75 -13.56 -22.95
N THR A 400 -23.27 -13.92 -24.12
CA THR A 400 -23.25 -13.04 -25.30
C THR A 400 -24.40 -12.03 -25.33
N ASP A 401 -25.46 -12.24 -24.53
CA ASP A 401 -26.53 -11.26 -24.34
C ASP A 401 -26.19 -10.34 -23.15
N LEU A 402 -25.63 -9.17 -23.48
CA LEU A 402 -25.23 -8.14 -22.51
C LEU A 402 -26.41 -7.58 -21.70
N THR A 403 -27.65 -7.90 -22.05
CA THR A 403 -28.85 -7.49 -21.29
C THR A 403 -29.35 -8.56 -20.33
N SER A 404 -28.80 -9.78 -20.38
CA SER A 404 -29.22 -10.94 -19.59
C SER A 404 -29.35 -10.63 -18.09
N CYS A 405 -28.46 -9.80 -17.54
CA CYS A 405 -28.36 -9.54 -16.11
C CYS A 405 -28.98 -8.21 -15.64
N GLY A 406 -29.64 -7.45 -16.53
CA GLY A 406 -30.17 -6.13 -16.19
C GLY A 406 -29.05 -5.17 -15.78
N SER A 407 -29.03 -4.76 -14.51
CA SER A 407 -27.96 -3.93 -13.93
C SER A 407 -26.74 -4.71 -13.43
N GLY A 408 -26.81 -6.04 -13.38
CA GLY A 408 -25.70 -6.92 -13.03
C GLY A 408 -24.79 -7.27 -14.22
N ILE A 409 -23.76 -8.08 -13.96
CA ILE A 409 -22.80 -8.53 -15.00
C ILE A 409 -22.81 -10.05 -15.10
N CYS A 410 -22.91 -10.58 -16.32
CA CYS A 410 -22.80 -12.02 -16.56
C CYS A 410 -21.33 -12.46 -16.46
N ARG A 411 -21.07 -13.46 -15.61
CA ARG A 411 -19.73 -13.99 -15.36
C ARG A 411 -19.76 -15.52 -15.34
N SER A 412 -18.69 -16.14 -15.79
CA SER A 412 -18.50 -17.57 -15.64
C SER A 412 -18.16 -17.97 -14.19
N GLN A 413 -17.98 -19.27 -13.97
CA GLN A 413 -17.69 -19.84 -12.66
C GLN A 413 -16.31 -19.38 -12.16
N LEU A 414 -16.26 -18.94 -10.90
CA LEU A 414 -15.02 -18.65 -10.17
C LEU A 414 -14.23 -19.94 -9.94
N ARG A 415 -12.93 -19.89 -10.19
CA ARG A 415 -11.99 -20.95 -9.80
C ARG A 415 -10.79 -20.35 -9.10
N GLU A 416 -10.34 -20.99 -8.03
CA GLU A 416 -9.03 -20.72 -7.46
C GLU A 416 -7.95 -21.29 -8.38
N THR A 417 -7.09 -20.41 -8.87
CA THR A 417 -5.93 -20.79 -9.68
C THR A 417 -4.91 -19.68 -9.67
N PHE A 418 -3.63 -20.06 -9.69
CA PHE A 418 -2.52 -19.14 -9.83
C PHE A 418 -2.47 -18.61 -11.27
N ALA A 419 -2.49 -17.29 -11.41
CA ALA A 419 -2.36 -16.56 -12.66
C ALA A 419 -3.32 -16.98 -13.80
N CYS A 420 -4.51 -17.51 -13.50
CA CYS A 420 -5.43 -18.12 -14.49
C CYS A 420 -4.89 -19.36 -15.22
N ILE A 421 -3.80 -19.98 -14.77
CA ILE A 421 -3.22 -21.15 -15.44
C ILE A 421 -4.24 -22.30 -15.44
N GLY A 422 -4.50 -22.86 -16.62
CA GLY A 422 -5.46 -23.95 -16.81
C GLY A 422 -6.94 -23.55 -16.76
N TYR A 423 -7.26 -22.25 -16.72
CA TYR A 423 -8.63 -21.76 -16.78
C TYR A 423 -9.11 -21.62 -18.24
N GLY A 424 -10.35 -22.06 -18.52
CA GLY A 424 -10.93 -22.02 -19.86
C GLY A 424 -10.34 -23.06 -20.83
N PRO A 425 -10.82 -23.09 -22.09
CA PRO A 425 -10.37 -24.07 -23.09
C PRO A 425 -8.94 -23.78 -23.56
N ALA A 426 -8.17 -24.84 -23.79
CA ALA A 426 -6.81 -24.72 -24.32
C ALA A 426 -6.81 -24.21 -25.78
N VAL A 427 -5.82 -23.40 -26.13
CA VAL A 427 -5.61 -22.92 -27.51
C VAL A 427 -4.39 -23.64 -28.10
N PRO A 428 -4.54 -24.38 -29.21
CA PRO A 428 -3.44 -25.13 -29.81
C PRO A 428 -2.24 -24.24 -30.16
N GLY A 429 -1.04 -24.68 -29.80
CA GLY A 429 0.21 -23.99 -30.15
C GLY A 429 0.60 -22.82 -29.26
N LEU A 430 -0.19 -22.49 -28.23
CA LEU A 430 0.16 -21.46 -27.25
C LEU A 430 0.42 -22.07 -25.87
N PRO A 431 1.46 -21.60 -25.13
CA PRO A 431 1.72 -22.06 -23.76
C PRO A 431 0.64 -21.59 -22.76
N PHE A 432 0.03 -20.44 -23.04
CA PHE A 432 -1.13 -19.89 -22.33
C PHE A 432 -2.24 -19.63 -23.34
N ASN A 433 -3.48 -19.87 -22.96
CA ASN A 433 -4.66 -19.60 -23.79
C ASN A 433 -5.13 -18.13 -23.70
N TYR A 434 -4.32 -17.24 -23.13
CA TYR A 434 -4.60 -15.81 -22.98
C TYR A 434 -3.29 -15.01 -23.02
N PHE A 435 -3.42 -13.70 -23.12
CA PHE A 435 -2.33 -12.75 -22.89
C PHE A 435 -2.84 -11.57 -22.07
N ALA A 436 -1.96 -10.98 -21.26
CA ALA A 436 -2.30 -9.85 -20.41
C ALA A 436 -2.54 -8.60 -21.28
N ILE A 437 -3.67 -7.92 -21.07
CA ILE A 437 -3.98 -6.65 -21.74
C ILE A 437 -3.99 -5.48 -20.76
N GLY A 438 -4.20 -5.74 -19.46
CA GLY A 438 -4.11 -4.72 -18.43
C GLY A 438 -3.78 -5.34 -17.08
N GLY A 439 -3.44 -4.51 -16.12
CA GLY A 439 -3.22 -4.96 -14.76
C GLY A 439 -2.62 -3.91 -13.84
N ALA A 440 -2.71 -4.18 -12.54
CA ALA A 440 -2.12 -3.36 -11.50
C ALA A 440 -1.60 -4.24 -10.37
N GLN A 441 -0.39 -3.94 -9.91
CA GLN A 441 0.27 -4.57 -8.76
C GLN A 441 0.10 -3.74 -7.46
N LYS A 442 -0.92 -2.88 -7.46
CA LYS A 442 -1.31 -1.97 -6.38
C LYS A 442 -2.76 -1.53 -6.61
N ALA A 443 -3.34 -0.81 -5.64
CA ALA A 443 -4.75 -0.44 -5.68
C ALA A 443 -5.14 0.48 -6.86
N GLN A 444 -4.21 1.29 -7.37
CA GLN A 444 -4.39 2.02 -8.62
C GLN A 444 -3.08 2.07 -9.41
N SER A 445 -3.17 1.81 -10.71
CA SER A 445 -2.07 1.93 -11.67
C SER A 445 -2.53 2.70 -12.89
N GLU A 446 -1.64 3.50 -13.46
CA GLU A 446 -1.89 4.23 -14.70
C GLU A 446 -0.65 4.10 -15.57
N VAL A 447 -0.89 3.74 -16.83
CA VAL A 447 0.12 3.46 -17.83
C VAL A 447 -0.19 4.33 -19.04
N ASP A 448 0.67 5.29 -19.27
CA ASP A 448 0.63 6.16 -20.45
C ASP A 448 1.74 5.71 -21.38
N PHE A 449 1.41 5.47 -22.64
CA PHE A 449 2.43 5.17 -23.63
C PHE A 449 3.22 6.41 -24.01
N ALA A 450 4.43 6.20 -24.53
CA ALA A 450 5.21 7.28 -25.11
C ALA A 450 4.44 7.92 -26.28
N PRO A 451 4.74 9.20 -26.63
CA PRO A 451 4.07 9.87 -27.73
C PRO A 451 4.03 9.03 -29.02
N ALA A 452 2.86 8.98 -29.65
CA ALA A 452 2.56 8.22 -30.87
C ALA A 452 2.66 6.69 -30.78
N VAL A 453 2.92 6.13 -29.58
CA VAL A 453 2.87 4.69 -29.32
C VAL A 453 1.44 4.27 -28.99
N TRP A 454 0.97 3.16 -29.56
CA TRP A 454 -0.41 2.70 -29.40
C TRP A 454 -0.52 1.17 -29.38
N ALA A 455 -1.64 0.65 -28.88
CA ALA A 455 -2.00 -0.76 -28.89
C ALA A 455 -3.40 -0.98 -29.49
N PRO A 456 -3.62 -2.10 -30.20
CA PRO A 456 -4.95 -2.57 -30.55
C PRO A 456 -5.54 -3.48 -29.48
N THR A 457 -6.86 -3.56 -29.42
CA THR A 457 -7.61 -4.58 -28.68
C THR A 457 -8.89 -4.91 -29.45
N PRO A 458 -9.35 -6.17 -29.52
CA PRO A 458 -10.57 -6.55 -30.24
C PRO A 458 -11.78 -5.71 -29.85
N LEU A 459 -12.72 -5.54 -30.78
CA LEU A 459 -13.99 -4.86 -30.48
C LEU A 459 -14.86 -5.68 -29.53
N ARG A 460 -14.71 -7.01 -29.55
CA ARG A 460 -15.37 -7.94 -28.65
C ARG A 460 -14.46 -9.11 -28.31
N GLY A 461 -14.71 -9.74 -27.17
CA GLY A 461 -13.86 -10.85 -26.73
C GLY A 461 -14.27 -11.42 -25.39
N ILE A 462 -13.53 -12.45 -24.97
CA ILE A 462 -13.66 -13.07 -23.66
C ILE A 462 -12.48 -12.62 -22.81
N LEU A 463 -12.75 -12.04 -21.66
CA LEU A 463 -11.74 -11.57 -20.72
C LEU A 463 -11.60 -12.56 -19.58
N PHE A 464 -10.38 -12.80 -19.11
CA PHE A 464 -10.13 -13.47 -17.83
C PHE A 464 -9.68 -12.45 -16.80
N TRP A 465 -10.43 -12.33 -15.72
CA TRP A 465 -10.08 -11.53 -14.57
C TRP A 465 -9.30 -12.41 -13.60
N ASN A 466 -8.09 -11.97 -13.23
CA ASN A 466 -7.25 -12.62 -12.24
C ASN A 466 -6.99 -11.69 -11.04
N PRO A 467 -7.95 -11.56 -10.11
CA PRO A 467 -7.73 -10.85 -8.87
C PRO A 467 -6.99 -11.72 -7.85
N HIS A 468 -6.07 -11.11 -7.12
CA HIS A 468 -5.42 -11.68 -5.93
C HIS A 468 -5.58 -10.72 -4.76
N ALA A 469 -6.34 -11.10 -3.74
CA ALA A 469 -6.64 -10.20 -2.62
C ALA A 469 -6.57 -10.90 -1.26
N PHE A 470 -6.33 -10.09 -0.23
CA PHE A 470 -6.18 -10.50 1.16
C PHE A 470 -7.09 -9.65 2.03
N ASN A 471 -7.96 -10.28 2.80
CA ASN A 471 -8.76 -9.58 3.80
C ASN A 471 -8.23 -9.88 5.20
N LEU A 472 -7.45 -8.95 5.74
CA LEU A 472 -6.88 -9.08 7.09
C LEU A 472 -7.83 -8.61 8.19
N THR A 473 -9.04 -8.17 7.84
CA THR A 473 -10.01 -7.60 8.78
C THR A 473 -10.98 -8.66 9.32
N ASP A 474 -11.80 -8.27 10.29
CA ASP A 474 -12.84 -9.12 10.88
C ASP A 474 -14.17 -9.09 10.12
N GLN A 475 -14.25 -8.36 9.00
CA GLN A 475 -15.49 -8.20 8.24
C GLN A 475 -15.31 -8.71 6.81
N ASN A 476 -16.33 -9.36 6.26
CA ASN A 476 -16.34 -9.73 4.85
C ASN A 476 -16.46 -8.48 3.98
N THR A 477 -16.04 -8.58 2.71
CA THR A 477 -16.21 -7.51 1.72
C THR A 477 -16.60 -8.06 0.36
N MET A 478 -16.98 -7.16 -0.53
CA MET A 478 -16.99 -7.40 -1.97
C MET A 478 -15.81 -6.66 -2.59
N MET A 479 -15.13 -7.32 -3.51
CA MET A 479 -13.99 -6.77 -4.23
C MET A 479 -14.44 -6.21 -5.58
N HIS A 480 -13.99 -5.00 -5.89
CA HIS A 480 -14.30 -4.25 -7.10
C HIS A 480 -13.04 -3.91 -7.89
N GLY A 481 -13.21 -3.68 -9.19
CA GLY A 481 -12.13 -3.34 -10.09
C GLY A 481 -12.64 -2.74 -11.39
N TRP A 482 -11.90 -1.77 -11.91
CA TRP A 482 -12.22 -1.04 -13.12
C TRP A 482 -10.95 -0.78 -13.92
N LEU A 483 -11.03 -0.88 -15.24
CA LEU A 483 -9.96 -0.57 -16.16
C LEU A 483 -10.47 0.35 -17.26
N ASN A 484 -9.98 1.57 -17.30
CA ASN A 484 -10.20 2.52 -18.38
C ASN A 484 -9.12 2.38 -19.44
N TYR A 485 -9.50 2.35 -20.71
CA TYR A 485 -8.63 2.60 -21.85
C TYR A 485 -9.00 3.94 -22.49
N TYR A 486 -8.00 4.71 -22.90
CA TYR A 486 -8.18 5.95 -23.65
C TYR A 486 -7.73 5.76 -25.11
N PHE A 487 -8.53 6.27 -26.05
CA PHE A 487 -8.32 6.03 -27.47
C PHE A 487 -7.07 6.75 -28.01
N ALA A 488 -6.31 6.04 -28.84
CA ALA A 488 -5.12 6.56 -29.49
C ALA A 488 -5.46 7.32 -30.78
N ALA A 489 -5.19 8.63 -30.81
CA ALA A 489 -5.31 9.45 -32.02
C ALA A 489 -4.05 9.41 -32.88
N ASP A 490 -2.87 9.45 -32.26
CA ASP A 490 -1.57 9.34 -32.94
C ASP A 490 -1.07 7.90 -32.91
N ARG A 491 -0.85 7.30 -34.08
CA ARG A 491 -0.67 5.84 -34.26
C ARG A 491 0.56 5.49 -35.07
N GLN A 492 1.68 6.16 -34.83
CA GLN A 492 2.91 5.94 -35.60
C GLN A 492 3.63 4.64 -35.21
N TYR A 493 3.61 4.27 -33.93
CA TYR A 493 4.40 3.16 -33.42
C TYR A 493 3.54 2.16 -32.65
N LEU A 494 3.48 0.92 -33.14
CA LEU A 494 2.79 -0.15 -32.43
C LEU A 494 3.61 -0.56 -31.19
N VAL A 495 2.96 -0.64 -30.04
CA VAL A 495 3.60 -1.13 -28.81
C VAL A 495 3.97 -2.60 -28.97
N HIS A 496 5.01 -3.05 -28.31
CA HIS A 496 5.29 -4.47 -28.15
C HIS A 496 5.58 -4.74 -26.68
N GLY A 497 4.82 -5.67 -26.09
CA GLY A 497 4.98 -6.03 -24.69
C GLY A 497 6.24 -6.86 -24.47
N ILE A 498 6.90 -6.63 -23.33
CA ILE A 498 7.96 -7.47 -22.80
C ILE A 498 7.37 -8.20 -21.60
N PHE A 499 7.52 -9.52 -21.56
CA PHE A 499 7.11 -10.33 -20.42
C PHE A 499 8.18 -11.37 -20.12
N ASP A 500 8.81 -11.23 -18.97
CA ASP A 500 9.81 -12.16 -18.46
C ASP A 500 9.50 -12.51 -17.00
N ILE A 501 9.30 -13.80 -16.75
CA ILE A 501 9.01 -14.36 -15.43
C ILE A 501 10.02 -15.45 -15.03
N ASN A 502 11.11 -15.62 -15.79
CA ASN A 502 12.10 -16.68 -15.56
C ASN A 502 12.70 -16.65 -14.15
N HIS A 503 12.72 -15.45 -13.54
CA HIS A 503 13.30 -15.21 -12.22
C HIS A 503 12.26 -14.84 -11.14
N ILE A 504 10.97 -15.06 -11.39
CA ILE A 504 9.89 -14.66 -10.47
C ILE A 504 10.05 -15.25 -9.06
N PHE A 505 10.66 -16.44 -8.93
CA PHE A 505 10.91 -17.09 -7.63
C PHE A 505 12.38 -17.02 -7.17
N ALA A 506 13.26 -16.34 -7.90
CA ALA A 506 14.70 -16.34 -7.62
C ALA A 506 15.04 -15.78 -6.22
N ALA A 507 14.25 -14.83 -5.72
CA ALA A 507 14.40 -14.28 -4.38
C ALA A 507 14.14 -15.31 -3.25
N SER A 508 13.47 -16.43 -3.53
CA SER A 508 13.20 -17.49 -2.54
C SER A 508 14.48 -18.14 -2.00
N GLY A 509 15.61 -18.00 -2.72
CA GLY A 509 16.92 -18.48 -2.27
C GLY A 509 17.58 -17.59 -1.20
N ILE A 510 17.08 -16.36 -0.99
CA ILE A 510 17.64 -15.42 0.00
C ILE A 510 17.22 -15.90 1.40
N GLN A 511 18.20 -16.19 2.24
CA GLN A 511 17.96 -16.70 3.59
C GLN A 511 17.21 -15.67 4.47
N PRO A 512 16.36 -16.12 5.40
CA PRO A 512 15.69 -15.23 6.34
C PRO A 512 16.67 -14.33 7.10
N TYR A 513 16.35 -13.05 7.24
CA TYR A 513 17.20 -12.02 7.88
C TYR A 513 18.51 -11.70 7.14
N HIS A 514 18.61 -12.04 5.86
CA HIS A 514 19.67 -11.61 4.98
C HIS A 514 19.14 -10.68 3.89
N THR A 515 20.02 -9.81 3.40
CA THR A 515 19.79 -9.05 2.17
C THR A 515 20.57 -9.75 1.07
N GLY A 516 19.93 -9.95 -0.08
CA GLY A 516 20.56 -10.49 -1.27
C GLY A 516 20.10 -9.70 -2.49
N THR A 517 20.94 -9.67 -3.51
CA THR A 517 20.61 -9.10 -4.81
C THR A 517 20.42 -10.24 -5.80
N VAL A 518 19.32 -10.22 -6.53
CA VAL A 518 19.10 -11.10 -7.68
C VAL A 518 19.40 -10.28 -8.93
N CYS A 519 20.37 -10.73 -9.71
CA CYS A 519 20.69 -10.15 -11.01
C CYS A 519 20.25 -11.12 -12.10
N ALA A 520 19.71 -10.58 -13.19
CA ALA A 520 19.37 -11.32 -14.39
C ALA A 520 19.65 -10.44 -15.61
N ASP A 521 20.16 -11.06 -16.66
CA ASP A 521 20.37 -10.40 -17.94
C ASP A 521 19.15 -10.66 -18.83
N TYR A 522 18.64 -9.61 -19.47
CA TYR A 522 17.59 -9.71 -20.47
C TYR A 522 18.12 -9.22 -21.81
N THR A 523 17.94 -10.05 -22.85
CA THR A 523 18.28 -9.71 -24.23
C THR A 523 17.01 -9.69 -25.05
N PHE A 524 16.79 -8.58 -25.79
CA PHE A 524 15.67 -8.48 -26.73
C PHE A 524 15.67 -9.66 -27.71
N GLY A 525 14.50 -10.30 -27.86
CA GLY A 525 14.31 -11.51 -28.67
C GLY A 525 14.31 -12.83 -27.89
N ASN A 526 14.57 -12.80 -26.58
CA ASN A 526 14.35 -13.93 -25.68
C ASN A 526 12.96 -13.89 -25.00
N ASP A 527 12.07 -12.99 -25.41
CA ASP A 527 10.71 -12.94 -24.86
C ASP A 527 9.90 -14.19 -25.24
N ALA A 528 9.00 -14.60 -24.34
CA ALA A 528 8.12 -15.75 -24.55
C ALA A 528 7.15 -15.59 -25.75
N PHE A 529 7.12 -14.41 -26.38
CA PHE A 529 6.18 -14.04 -27.43
C PHE A 529 6.84 -13.78 -28.80
N GLY A 530 8.16 -14.00 -28.93
CA GLY A 530 8.94 -13.93 -30.17
C GLY A 530 8.97 -12.56 -30.88
N GLY A 531 8.78 -11.45 -30.16
CA GLY A 531 8.42 -10.16 -30.76
C GLY A 531 9.55 -9.43 -31.49
N PHE A 532 10.78 -9.47 -30.96
CA PHE A 532 11.90 -8.70 -31.51
C PHE A 532 13.03 -9.58 -32.01
N LYS A 533 13.46 -9.38 -33.27
CA LYS A 533 14.59 -10.13 -33.85
C LYS A 533 15.93 -9.41 -33.67
N SER A 534 15.93 -8.10 -33.38
CA SER A 534 17.13 -7.38 -32.98
C SER A 534 16.83 -6.11 -32.16
N PRO A 535 17.76 -5.66 -31.28
CA PRO A 535 17.61 -4.43 -30.48
C PRO A 535 17.48 -3.15 -31.31
N GLN A 536 18.01 -3.12 -32.54
CA GLN A 536 17.95 -1.94 -33.43
C GLN A 536 16.54 -1.65 -33.97
N GLN A 537 15.57 -2.53 -33.71
CA GLN A 537 14.18 -2.40 -34.17
C GLN A 537 13.24 -1.84 -33.10
N ALA A 538 13.74 -1.58 -31.89
CA ALA A 538 12.90 -1.21 -30.74
C ALA A 538 13.41 0.07 -30.06
N GLN A 539 12.48 0.91 -29.63
CA GLN A 539 12.74 1.99 -28.69
C GLN A 539 12.03 1.63 -27.38
N LEU A 540 12.81 1.49 -26.31
CA LEU A 540 12.29 1.16 -25.00
C LEU A 540 11.80 2.42 -24.30
N PHE A 541 10.54 2.43 -23.89
CA PHE A 541 9.94 3.61 -23.23
C PHE A 541 9.36 3.32 -21.83
N SER A 542 9.16 2.06 -21.46
CA SER A 542 8.63 1.69 -20.15
C SER A 542 9.15 0.34 -19.72
N LEU A 543 9.55 0.24 -18.46
CA LEU A 543 9.88 -1.01 -17.77
C LEU A 543 9.28 -0.96 -16.37
N SER A 544 8.75 -2.10 -15.95
CA SER A 544 8.20 -2.29 -14.62
C SER A 544 8.73 -3.57 -14.01
N SER A 545 8.82 -3.60 -12.69
CA SER A 545 9.09 -4.81 -11.93
C SER A 545 8.12 -4.90 -10.76
N HIS A 546 7.99 -6.10 -10.22
CA HIS A 546 7.13 -6.41 -9.10
C HIS A 546 7.93 -7.13 -8.02
N THR A 547 7.77 -6.68 -6.79
CA THR A 547 8.36 -7.35 -5.63
C THR A 547 7.34 -7.39 -4.50
N HIS A 548 7.41 -8.42 -3.67
CA HIS A 548 6.56 -8.53 -2.49
C HIS A 548 7.14 -7.71 -1.32
N ARG A 549 6.55 -7.83 -0.12
CA ARG A 549 6.86 -7.06 1.10
C ARG A 549 8.35 -6.80 1.42
N HIS A 550 9.27 -7.66 1.00
CA HIS A 550 10.70 -7.58 1.33
C HIS A 550 11.58 -7.08 0.19
N GLY A 551 11.02 -6.77 -0.98
CA GLY A 551 11.76 -6.07 -2.03
C GLY A 551 12.13 -4.65 -1.59
N GLN A 552 13.35 -4.24 -1.88
CA GLN A 552 13.86 -2.91 -1.46
C GLN A 552 14.23 -2.03 -2.63
N HIS A 553 14.93 -2.58 -3.63
CA HIS A 553 15.44 -1.82 -4.75
C HIS A 553 15.37 -2.68 -6.01
N PHE A 554 14.83 -2.09 -7.07
CA PHE A 554 14.89 -2.60 -8.43
C PHE A 554 15.56 -1.53 -9.30
N TRP A 555 16.55 -1.95 -10.08
CA TRP A 555 17.21 -1.10 -11.05
C TRP A 555 17.47 -1.90 -12.32
N ILE A 556 17.65 -1.18 -13.42
CA ILE A 556 17.96 -1.74 -14.72
C ILE A 556 19.11 -0.93 -15.27
N THR A 557 20.12 -1.61 -15.80
CA THR A 557 21.26 -1.00 -16.45
C THR A 557 21.23 -1.37 -17.92
N ASP A 558 21.20 -0.37 -18.80
CA ASP A 558 21.52 -0.58 -20.22
C ASP A 558 23.04 -0.44 -20.40
N PRO A 559 23.77 -1.53 -20.68
CA PRO A 559 25.22 -1.49 -20.84
C PRO A 559 25.69 -0.63 -22.03
N GLN A 560 24.83 -0.22 -22.96
CA GLN A 560 25.19 0.64 -24.10
C GLN A 560 24.97 2.15 -23.84
N HIS A 561 24.17 2.51 -22.83
CA HIS A 561 23.80 3.91 -22.54
C HIS A 561 24.08 4.30 -21.07
N GLY A 562 25.05 3.66 -20.43
CA GLY A 562 25.43 3.97 -19.06
C GLY A 562 26.00 5.37 -18.90
N ASP A 563 25.42 6.16 -17.99
CA ASP A 563 26.10 7.26 -17.30
C ASP A 563 27.24 6.73 -16.42
#